data_AF-A0AAJ2WFY5-F1
#
_entry.id   AF-A0AAJ2WFY5-F1
#
_cell.length_a   1.000
_cell.length_b   1.000
_cell.length_c   1.000
_cell.angle_alpha   90.00
_cell.angle_beta   90.00
_cell.angle_gamma   90.00
#
_symmetry.space_group_name_H-M   'P 1'
#
loop_
_entity.id
_entity.type
_entity.pdbx_description
1 polymer ?
#
loop_
_entity_poly.entity_id
_entity_poly.type
_entity_poly.pdbx_seq_one_letter_code
_entity_poly.pdbx_strand_id
1 'polypeptide(L)'
;MNNKKGFTLTEIIVVLVILAVLAAFAIPTMLGFVSHSQESLCDTQRKDIVRLFETQSRITPGLNINAFTEENYGDEAHLCPGGGVCYGYSYYESEDHAVGVMYCSEHTTVADGRLYLDTLVLLDKIKDMSDEEIRKYLGITNSNFSNDTFRAKILKENGGEWELMPQTVLSKTTYQKSSSDLRVQAYFFGNNWKESIIYSNPAKDTTGTNLWATNLVFNHENGKWYEYIVKHPFNDSRESFSMTSLNHMTWTSFKEELNDAAKWQVVE
;
A
#
# COMPACT_ATOMS: atom_id res chain seq x y z
N MET A 1 25.30 57.26 -41.17
CA MET A 1 23.88 57.02 -40.81
C MET A 1 23.72 55.52 -40.61
N ASN A 2 23.61 55.06 -39.35
CA ASN A 2 23.50 53.64 -39.06
C ASN A 2 22.05 53.18 -39.26
N ASN A 3 21.78 52.51 -40.38
CA ASN A 3 20.51 51.80 -40.61
C ASN A 3 20.41 50.65 -39.61
N LYS A 4 19.80 50.91 -38.45
CA LYS A 4 19.38 49.84 -37.54
C LYS A 4 18.15 49.17 -38.18
N LYS A 5 18.37 48.08 -38.92
CA LYS A 5 17.29 47.16 -39.34
C LYS A 5 16.68 46.56 -38.07
N GLY A 6 15.49 47.03 -37.69
CA GLY A 6 14.69 46.42 -36.64
C GLY A 6 13.96 45.18 -37.19
N PHE A 7 13.65 44.24 -36.30
CA PHE A 7 12.78 43.10 -36.62
C PHE A 7 11.37 43.60 -36.97
N THR A 8 10.76 42.99 -37.99
CA THR A 8 9.37 43.25 -38.35
C THR A 8 8.42 42.51 -37.40
N LEU A 9 7.21 43.05 -37.22
CA LEU A 9 6.17 42.42 -36.39
C LEU A 9 5.88 40.98 -36.86
N THR A 10 5.86 40.76 -38.18
CA THR A 10 5.61 39.45 -38.78
C THR A 10 6.70 38.44 -38.44
N GLU A 11 7.98 38.83 -38.51
CA GLU A 11 9.10 37.95 -38.14
C GLU A 11 9.02 37.52 -36.67
N ILE A 12 8.62 38.42 -35.77
CA ILE A 12 8.45 38.07 -34.34
C ILE A 12 7.30 37.09 -34.15
N ILE A 13 6.15 37.30 -34.79
CA ILE A 13 4.99 36.42 -34.65
C ILE A 13 5.31 35.00 -35.15
N VAL A 14 5.99 34.86 -36.29
CA VAL A 14 6.38 33.55 -36.82
C VAL A 14 7.27 32.78 -35.84
N VAL A 15 8.26 33.46 -35.25
CA VAL A 15 9.14 32.85 -34.24
C VAL A 15 8.35 32.43 -32.99
N LEU A 16 7.46 33.27 -32.49
CA LEU A 16 6.63 32.95 -31.32
C LEU A 16 5.71 31.75 -31.57
N VAL A 17 5.14 31.63 -32.77
CA VAL A 17 4.31 30.47 -33.13
C VAL A 17 5.14 29.19 -33.16
N ILE A 18 6.34 29.22 -33.75
CA ILE A 18 7.23 28.05 -33.76
C ILE A 18 7.64 27.66 -32.33
N LEU A 19 8.02 28.63 -31.49
CA LEU A 19 8.36 28.37 -30.09
C LEU A 19 7.18 27.79 -29.30
N ALA A 20 5.97 28.28 -29.55
CA ALA A 20 4.76 27.77 -28.90
C ALA A 20 4.49 26.31 -29.28
N VAL A 21 4.62 25.95 -30.56
CA VAL A 21 4.46 24.56 -31.02
C VAL A 21 5.53 23.66 -30.42
N LEU A 22 6.80 24.09 -30.41
CA LEU A 22 7.89 23.31 -29.80
C LEU A 22 7.69 23.11 -28.29
N ALA A 23 7.31 24.17 -27.57
CA ALA A 23 7.06 24.11 -26.13
C ALA A 23 5.89 23.17 -25.81
N ALA A 24 4.84 23.15 -26.64
CA ALA A 24 3.68 22.28 -26.46
C ALA A 24 4.03 20.79 -26.47
N PHE A 25 5.05 20.38 -27.24
CA PHE A 25 5.54 19.00 -27.23
C PHE A 25 6.65 18.76 -26.19
N ALA A 26 7.59 19.71 -26.05
CA ALA A 26 8.75 19.54 -25.17
C ALA A 26 8.38 19.52 -23.68
N ILE A 27 7.45 20.37 -23.23
CA ILE A 27 7.08 20.48 -21.82
C ILE A 27 6.47 19.17 -21.28
N PRO A 28 5.44 18.56 -21.91
CA PRO A 28 4.89 17.29 -21.44
C PRO A 28 5.93 16.17 -21.40
N THR A 29 6.80 16.07 -22.41
CA THR A 29 7.86 15.06 -22.44
C THR A 29 8.86 15.25 -21.30
N MET A 30 9.31 16.48 -21.04
CA MET A 30 10.19 16.75 -19.90
C MET A 30 9.52 16.43 -18.56
N LEU A 31 8.25 16.80 -18.39
CA LEU A 31 7.48 16.47 -17.17
C LEU A 31 7.38 14.95 -16.95
N GLY A 32 7.19 14.17 -18.02
CA GLY A 32 7.22 12.70 -17.95
C GLY A 32 8.58 12.16 -17.49
N PHE A 33 9.69 12.69 -18.02
CA PHE A 33 11.03 12.30 -17.57
C PHE A 33 11.28 12.66 -16.10
N VAL A 34 10.86 13.84 -15.65
CA VAL A 34 10.96 14.24 -14.24
C VAL A 34 10.18 13.27 -13.36
N SER A 35 8.93 12.96 -13.70
CA SER A 35 8.08 12.04 -12.94
C SER A 35 8.72 10.65 -12.80
N HIS A 36 9.22 10.05 -13.89
CA HIS A 36 9.92 8.76 -13.82
C HIS A 36 11.21 8.82 -13.00
N SER A 37 11.91 9.95 -13.04
CA SER A 37 13.13 10.13 -12.24
C SER A 37 12.80 10.24 -10.76
N GLN A 38 11.72 10.93 -10.39
CA GLN A 38 11.21 11.01 -9.02
C GLN A 38 10.80 9.64 -8.49
N GLU A 39 10.10 8.84 -9.30
CA GLU A 39 9.71 7.47 -8.95
C GLU A 39 10.94 6.58 -8.69
N SER A 40 11.92 6.59 -9.60
CA SER A 40 13.15 5.80 -9.46
C SER A 40 14.00 6.21 -8.25
N LEU A 41 14.10 7.51 -7.98
CA LEU A 41 14.80 8.03 -6.80
C LEU A 41 14.08 7.64 -5.52
N CYS A 42 12.74 7.74 -5.49
CA CYS A 42 11.93 7.34 -4.35
C CYS A 42 12.09 5.83 -4.05
N ASP A 43 12.07 4.98 -5.06
CA ASP A 43 12.30 3.54 -4.89
C ASP A 43 13.70 3.23 -4.34
N THR A 44 14.73 3.90 -4.86
CA THR A 44 16.11 3.73 -4.40
C THR A 44 16.25 4.18 -2.95
N GLN A 45 15.74 5.36 -2.61
CA GLN A 45 15.80 5.92 -1.26
C GLN A 45 15.09 5.03 -0.24
N ARG A 46 13.90 4.50 -0.56
CA ARG A 46 13.19 3.56 0.32
C ARG A 46 13.98 2.28 0.57
N LYS A 47 14.59 1.70 -0.47
CA LYS A 47 15.44 0.51 -0.34
C LYS A 47 16.69 0.78 0.49
N ASP A 48 17.30 1.95 0.33
CA ASP A 48 18.47 2.36 1.11
C ASP A 48 18.12 2.54 2.59
N ILE A 49 16.97 3.18 2.90
CA ILE A 49 16.47 3.32 4.28
C ILE A 49 16.26 1.94 4.91
N VAL A 50 15.55 1.04 4.24
CA VAL A 50 15.31 -0.33 4.74
C VAL A 50 16.64 -1.03 5.01
N ARG A 51 17.57 -1.01 4.05
CA ARG A 51 18.86 -1.68 4.19
C ARG A 51 19.67 -1.15 5.38
N LEU A 52 19.68 0.17 5.57
CA LEU A 52 20.41 0.80 6.67
C LEU A 52 19.74 0.53 8.01
N PHE A 53 18.40 0.56 8.05
CA PHE A 53 17.62 0.13 9.20
C PHE A 53 17.95 -1.31 9.62
N GLU A 54 17.90 -2.26 8.68
CA GLU A 54 18.20 -3.69 8.94
C GLU A 54 19.65 -3.93 9.36
N THR A 55 20.57 -3.04 8.96
CA THR A 55 21.96 -3.09 9.42
C THR A 55 22.10 -2.56 10.84
N GLN A 56 21.44 -1.44 11.16
CA GLN A 56 21.48 -0.81 12.47
C GLN A 56 20.74 -1.63 13.54
N SER A 57 19.62 -2.27 13.17
CA SER A 57 18.81 -3.07 14.06
C SER A 57 19.56 -4.28 14.65
N ARG A 58 20.60 -4.79 13.96
CA ARG A 58 21.50 -5.85 14.45
C ARG A 58 22.27 -5.45 15.71
N ILE A 59 22.55 -4.16 15.88
CA ILE A 59 23.27 -3.61 17.04
C ILE A 59 22.36 -2.82 17.97
N THR A 60 21.10 -2.61 17.59
CA THR A 60 20.08 -1.94 18.40
C THR A 60 18.77 -2.74 18.33
N PRO A 61 18.66 -3.82 19.14
CA PRO A 61 17.42 -4.60 19.20
C PRO A 61 16.23 -3.72 19.64
N GLY A 62 15.08 -3.93 19.02
CA GLY A 62 13.86 -3.13 19.24
C GLY A 62 13.79 -1.79 18.51
N LEU A 63 14.75 -1.46 17.64
CA LEU A 63 14.68 -0.31 16.75
C LEU A 63 13.46 -0.40 15.83
N ASN A 64 12.69 0.68 15.76
CA ASN A 64 11.55 0.81 14.87
C ASN A 64 11.96 1.60 13.62
N ILE A 65 11.56 1.16 12.42
CA ILE A 65 11.98 1.81 11.17
C ILE A 65 11.49 3.25 11.03
N ASN A 66 10.32 3.61 11.56
CA ASN A 66 9.82 4.99 11.50
C ASN A 66 10.67 5.89 12.39
N ALA A 67 10.95 5.45 13.63
CA ALA A 67 11.85 6.17 14.53
C ALA A 67 13.27 6.31 13.95
N PHE A 68 13.80 5.23 13.35
CA PHE A 68 15.09 5.25 12.66
C PHE A 68 15.09 6.26 11.50
N THR A 69 14.01 6.26 10.72
CA THR A 69 13.89 7.13 9.54
C THR A 69 13.83 8.59 9.96
N GLU A 70 13.01 8.91 10.96
CA GLU A 70 12.89 10.25 11.52
C GLU A 70 14.23 10.77 12.06
N GLU A 71 14.97 9.93 12.80
CA GLU A 71 16.27 10.29 13.37
C GLU A 71 17.35 10.55 12.31
N ASN A 72 17.38 9.75 11.25
CA ASN A 72 18.49 9.77 10.28
C ASN A 72 18.21 10.64 9.04
N TYR A 73 16.94 10.85 8.69
CA TYR A 73 16.55 11.54 7.47
C TYR A 73 15.60 12.71 7.71
N GLY A 74 15.11 12.92 8.94
CA GLY A 74 14.16 13.95 9.29
C GLY A 74 12.73 13.58 8.89
N ASP A 75 11.90 14.60 8.67
CA ASP A 75 10.47 14.44 8.39
C ASP A 75 10.22 13.58 7.13
N GLU A 76 9.39 12.53 7.29
CA GLU A 76 9.00 11.55 6.27
C GLU A 76 8.44 12.18 4.99
N ALA A 77 7.94 13.42 5.08
CA ALA A 77 7.44 14.22 3.96
C ALA A 77 8.50 14.62 2.92
N HIS A 78 9.79 14.65 3.27
CA HIS A 78 10.86 15.06 2.36
C HIS A 78 11.56 13.88 1.67
N LEU A 79 11.19 12.65 2.02
CA LEU A 79 11.85 11.44 1.53
C LEU A 79 11.45 11.08 0.10
N CYS A 80 10.34 11.62 -0.40
CA CYS A 80 9.89 11.41 -1.77
C CYS A 80 10.16 12.67 -2.60
N PRO A 81 10.98 12.59 -3.67
CA PRO A 81 11.16 13.69 -4.61
C PRO A 81 9.88 14.14 -5.33
N GLY A 82 8.83 13.31 -5.32
CA GLY A 82 7.49 13.63 -5.82
C GLY A 82 6.57 14.29 -4.79
N GLY A 83 7.02 14.50 -3.54
CA GLY A 83 6.23 15.13 -2.47
C GLY A 83 5.36 14.16 -1.67
N GLY A 84 5.53 12.85 -1.85
CA GLY A 84 4.83 11.82 -1.08
C GLY A 84 5.37 11.61 0.33
N VAL A 85 4.54 11.08 1.22
CA VAL A 85 4.94 10.67 2.57
C VAL A 85 5.35 9.21 2.53
N CYS A 86 6.44 8.86 3.23
CA CYS A 86 6.91 7.49 3.34
C CYS A 86 6.50 6.88 4.68
N TYR A 87 5.86 5.71 4.64
CA TYR A 87 5.40 4.99 5.82
C TYR A 87 6.21 3.69 5.95
N GLY A 88 6.88 3.52 7.08
CA GLY A 88 7.63 2.32 7.37
C GLY A 88 6.85 1.32 8.23
N TYR A 89 7.13 0.06 7.96
CA TYR A 89 6.76 -1.07 8.80
C TYR A 89 8.02 -1.87 9.12
N SER A 90 8.20 -2.28 10.38
CA SER A 90 9.33 -3.12 10.77
C SER A 90 8.99 -4.08 11.89
N TYR A 91 9.67 -5.22 11.88
CA TYR A 91 9.56 -6.27 12.88
C TYR A 91 10.90 -7.02 13.01
N TYR A 92 11.00 -7.91 14.01
CA TYR A 92 12.16 -8.75 14.24
C TYR A 92 11.80 -10.23 14.00
N GLU A 93 12.56 -10.93 13.16
CA GLU A 93 12.50 -12.40 12.97
C GLU A 93 13.33 -13.14 14.02
N SER A 94 14.42 -12.53 14.47
CA SER A 94 15.24 -12.95 15.62
C SER A 94 15.70 -11.70 16.38
N GLU A 95 16.32 -11.86 17.56
CA GLU A 95 16.83 -10.73 18.37
C GLU A 95 17.75 -9.78 17.56
N ASP A 96 18.45 -10.30 16.56
CA ASP A 96 19.43 -9.59 15.73
C ASP A 96 19.03 -9.49 14.25
N HIS A 97 17.84 -9.95 13.86
CA HIS A 97 17.37 -9.87 12.48
C HIS A 97 16.05 -9.10 12.41
N ALA A 98 16.14 -7.79 12.18
CA ALA A 98 14.97 -7.02 11.79
C ALA A 98 14.75 -7.06 10.28
N VAL A 99 13.49 -6.96 9.89
CA VAL A 99 13.06 -6.79 8.51
C VAL A 99 12.24 -5.51 8.44
N GLY A 100 12.52 -4.70 7.41
CA GLY A 100 11.86 -3.42 7.19
C GLY A 100 11.17 -3.36 5.82
N VAL A 101 10.06 -2.65 5.74
CA VAL A 101 9.41 -2.29 4.48
C VAL A 101 9.06 -0.81 4.52
N MET A 102 9.41 -0.08 3.47
CA MET A 102 9.05 1.33 3.31
C MET A 102 8.09 1.49 2.13
N TYR A 103 6.94 2.08 2.40
CA TYR A 103 5.90 2.43 1.43
C TYR A 103 5.91 3.94 1.18
N CYS A 104 5.61 4.39 -0.04
CA CYS A 104 5.40 5.80 -0.38
C CYS A 104 3.95 6.06 -0.85
N SER A 105 3.31 7.12 -0.36
CA SER A 105 1.94 7.50 -0.75
C SER A 105 1.76 7.83 -2.24
N GLU A 106 2.83 8.28 -2.90
CA GLU A 106 2.82 8.64 -4.33
C GLU A 106 3.27 7.49 -5.22
N HIS A 107 4.36 6.80 -4.86
CA HIS A 107 5.05 5.86 -5.75
C HIS A 107 4.88 4.37 -5.37
N THR A 108 4.07 4.03 -4.37
CA THR A 108 3.65 2.63 -4.14
C THR A 108 2.54 2.28 -5.13
N THR A 109 2.91 1.57 -6.19
CA THR A 109 2.03 1.31 -7.35
C THR A 109 1.53 -0.13 -7.45
N VAL A 110 2.08 -1.07 -6.66
CA VAL A 110 1.54 -2.44 -6.61
C VAL A 110 0.22 -2.43 -5.82
N ALA A 111 -0.88 -2.84 -6.46
CA ALA A 111 -2.23 -2.85 -5.88
C ALA A 111 -2.28 -3.49 -4.49
N ASP A 112 -1.49 -4.55 -4.28
CA ASP A 112 -1.46 -5.31 -3.02
C ASP A 112 -0.78 -4.52 -1.87
N GLY A 113 0.27 -3.76 -2.18
CA GLY A 113 0.97 -2.90 -1.22
C GLY A 113 0.31 -1.54 -1.04
N ARG A 114 -0.37 -1.02 -2.06
CA ARG A 114 -1.05 0.27 -2.01
C ARG A 114 -2.27 0.24 -1.09
N LEU A 115 -3.10 -0.81 -1.17
CA LEU A 115 -4.25 -0.91 -0.28
C LEU A 115 -3.82 -1.08 1.18
N TYR A 116 -2.73 -1.82 1.45
CA TYR A 116 -2.15 -1.90 2.78
C TYR A 116 -1.62 -0.54 3.26
N LEU A 117 -1.01 0.24 2.38
CA LEU A 117 -0.59 1.60 2.73
C LEU A 117 -1.77 2.48 3.15
N ASP A 118 -2.91 2.38 2.47
CA ASP A 118 -4.09 3.17 2.82
C ASP A 118 -4.61 2.83 4.23
N THR A 119 -4.47 1.57 4.69
CA THR A 119 -4.81 1.20 6.07
C THR A 119 -3.86 1.83 7.08
N LEU A 120 -2.56 1.85 6.80
CA LEU A 120 -1.56 2.50 7.64
C LEU A 120 -1.80 4.01 7.73
N VAL A 121 -2.03 4.68 6.59
CA VAL A 121 -2.32 6.13 6.55
C VAL A 121 -3.58 6.46 7.34
N LEU A 122 -4.62 5.62 7.24
CA LEU A 122 -5.84 5.81 8.03
C LEU A 122 -5.55 5.72 9.52
N LEU A 123 -4.86 4.65 9.96
CA LEU A 123 -4.55 4.42 11.37
C LEU A 123 -3.66 5.51 11.95
N ASP A 124 -2.67 5.96 11.17
CA ASP A 124 -1.77 7.04 11.54
C ASP A 124 -2.52 8.36 11.74
N LYS A 125 -3.39 8.74 10.78
CA LYS A 125 -4.20 9.96 10.90
C LYS A 125 -5.07 9.97 12.14
N ILE A 126 -5.66 8.85 12.51
CA ILE A 126 -6.59 8.79 13.65
C ILE A 126 -5.91 8.56 15.00
N LYS A 127 -4.58 8.33 15.06
CA LYS A 127 -3.91 7.89 16.28
C LYS A 127 -3.95 8.93 17.40
N ASP A 128 -3.88 10.21 17.04
CA ASP A 128 -3.83 11.35 17.96
C ASP A 128 -5.14 12.17 17.97
N MET A 129 -6.17 11.70 17.25
CA MET A 129 -7.48 12.36 17.16
C MET A 129 -8.39 11.98 18.33
N SER A 130 -9.21 12.92 18.78
CA SER A 130 -10.34 12.64 19.67
C SER A 130 -11.45 11.84 18.96
N ASP A 131 -12.30 11.15 19.72
CA ASP A 131 -13.45 10.42 19.16
C ASP A 131 -14.35 11.28 18.25
N GLU A 132 -14.49 12.57 18.54
CA GLU A 132 -15.27 13.50 17.71
C GLU A 132 -14.59 13.75 16.36
N GLU A 133 -13.28 13.95 16.36
CA GLU A 133 -12.49 14.13 15.15
C GLU A 133 -12.47 12.85 14.31
N ILE A 134 -12.34 11.68 14.94
CA ILE A 134 -12.40 10.38 14.26
C ILE A 134 -13.76 10.20 13.58
N ARG A 135 -14.88 10.47 14.28
CA ARG A 135 -16.22 10.41 13.69
C ARG A 135 -16.35 11.31 12.47
N LYS A 136 -15.86 12.55 12.56
CA LYS A 136 -15.87 13.51 11.45
C LYS A 136 -15.01 13.04 10.29
N TYR A 137 -13.81 12.51 10.56
CA TYR A 137 -12.88 12.02 9.55
C TYR A 137 -13.43 10.80 8.78
N LEU A 138 -14.02 9.85 9.51
CA LEU A 138 -14.66 8.66 8.94
C LEU A 138 -16.01 8.97 8.28
N GLY A 139 -16.64 10.10 8.63
CA GLY A 139 -17.97 10.48 8.14
C GLY A 139 -19.10 9.68 8.79
N ILE A 140 -18.94 9.29 10.06
CA ILE A 140 -19.93 8.54 10.83
C ILE A 140 -20.50 9.38 11.98
N THR A 141 -21.70 9.06 12.44
CA THR A 141 -22.37 9.76 13.55
C THR A 141 -22.40 8.96 14.85
N ASN A 142 -22.18 7.65 14.78
CA ASN A 142 -22.08 6.76 15.94
C ASN A 142 -20.62 6.59 16.39
N SER A 143 -20.40 5.95 17.54
CA SER A 143 -19.05 5.65 18.07
C SER A 143 -18.57 4.25 17.71
N ASN A 144 -19.02 3.69 16.58
CA ASN A 144 -18.61 2.36 16.15
C ASN A 144 -17.30 2.45 15.37
N PHE A 145 -16.16 2.53 16.04
CA PHE A 145 -14.85 2.45 15.38
C PHE A 145 -14.48 0.98 15.19
N SER A 146 -14.84 0.44 14.03
CA SER A 146 -14.67 -0.98 13.69
C SER A 146 -14.05 -1.19 12.32
N ASN A 147 -13.66 -2.44 12.04
CA ASN A 147 -13.29 -2.91 10.71
C ASN A 147 -14.21 -2.38 9.61
N ASP A 148 -15.53 -2.46 9.80
CA ASP A 148 -16.48 -2.04 8.77
C ASP A 148 -16.41 -0.54 8.49
N THR A 149 -16.28 0.28 9.55
CA THR A 149 -16.19 1.73 9.40
C THR A 149 -14.89 2.19 8.75
N PHE A 150 -13.77 1.55 9.09
CA PHE A 150 -12.47 1.87 8.49
C PHE A 150 -12.41 1.42 7.03
N ARG A 151 -12.93 0.21 6.74
CA ARG A 151 -13.09 -0.29 5.36
C ARG A 151 -13.97 0.60 4.52
N ALA A 152 -15.11 1.06 5.04
CA ALA A 152 -16.02 1.94 4.30
C ALA A 152 -15.35 3.28 3.94
N LYS A 153 -14.52 3.82 4.83
CA LYS A 153 -13.72 5.02 4.56
C LYS A 153 -12.73 4.79 3.41
N ILE A 154 -11.92 3.73 3.49
CA ILE A 154 -10.93 3.39 2.46
C ILE A 154 -11.61 3.12 1.12
N LEU A 155 -12.68 2.33 1.12
CA LEU A 155 -13.43 2.01 -0.09
C LEU A 155 -13.94 3.29 -0.79
N LYS A 156 -14.49 4.23 -0.01
CA LYS A 156 -15.00 5.50 -0.55
C LYS A 156 -13.88 6.36 -1.15
N GLU A 157 -12.71 6.39 -0.54
CA GLU A 157 -11.54 7.14 -1.04
C GLU A 157 -10.95 6.49 -2.30
N ASN A 158 -11.09 5.17 -2.43
CA ASN A 158 -10.62 4.38 -3.56
C ASN A 158 -11.70 4.14 -4.64
N GLY A 159 -12.67 5.05 -4.76
CA GLY A 159 -13.64 5.03 -5.88
C GLY A 159 -14.90 4.19 -5.66
N GLY A 160 -15.07 3.58 -4.48
CA GLY A 160 -16.31 2.92 -4.06
C GLY A 160 -16.41 1.42 -4.36
N GLU A 161 -15.40 0.84 -5.02
CA GLU A 161 -15.36 -0.59 -5.36
C GLU A 161 -13.96 -1.17 -5.12
N TRP A 162 -13.89 -2.38 -4.56
CA TRP A 162 -12.62 -3.08 -4.38
C TRP A 162 -12.03 -3.52 -5.72
N GLU A 163 -10.73 -3.31 -5.92
CA GLU A 163 -10.05 -3.66 -7.15
C GLU A 163 -9.96 -5.18 -7.35
N LEU A 164 -10.02 -5.63 -8.61
CA LEU A 164 -9.84 -7.03 -8.94
C LEU A 164 -8.41 -7.47 -8.64
N MET A 165 -8.27 -8.71 -8.17
CA MET A 165 -6.97 -9.32 -7.99
C MET A 165 -6.20 -9.38 -9.32
N PRO A 166 -4.89 -9.02 -9.32
CA PRO A 166 -4.06 -9.15 -10.50
C PRO A 166 -4.03 -10.60 -11.00
N GLN A 167 -4.28 -10.80 -12.29
CA GLN A 167 -4.21 -12.12 -12.92
C GLN A 167 -2.81 -12.74 -12.83
N THR A 168 -1.77 -11.90 -12.73
CA THR A 168 -0.40 -12.32 -12.47
C THR A 168 -0.25 -13.05 -11.14
N VAL A 169 -0.97 -12.65 -10.09
CA VAL A 169 -1.02 -13.34 -8.80
C VAL A 169 -1.88 -14.59 -8.91
N LEU A 170 -3.10 -14.48 -9.43
CA LEU A 170 -4.04 -15.61 -9.50
C LEU A 170 -3.49 -16.78 -10.32
N SER A 171 -2.82 -16.52 -11.45
CA SER A 171 -2.23 -17.57 -12.29
C SER A 171 -1.19 -18.45 -11.60
N LYS A 172 -0.56 -17.94 -10.52
CA LYS A 172 0.44 -18.63 -9.70
C LYS A 172 -0.18 -19.42 -8.54
N THR A 173 -1.43 -19.17 -8.21
CA THR A 173 -2.15 -19.92 -7.17
C THR A 173 -2.46 -21.34 -7.63
N THR A 174 -2.54 -22.27 -6.70
CA THR A 174 -2.88 -23.66 -7.01
C THR A 174 -4.38 -23.82 -7.26
N TYR A 175 -5.21 -23.19 -6.43
CA TYR A 175 -6.65 -23.40 -6.38
C TYR A 175 -7.47 -22.17 -6.82
N GLN A 176 -6.91 -20.96 -6.80
CA GLN A 176 -7.61 -19.71 -7.16
C GLN A 176 -7.38 -19.24 -8.61
N LYS A 177 -6.62 -19.96 -9.42
CA LYS A 177 -6.20 -19.55 -10.77
C LYS A 177 -7.33 -19.31 -11.78
N SER A 178 -8.49 -19.93 -11.54
CA SER A 178 -9.66 -19.80 -12.41
C SER A 178 -10.64 -18.73 -11.93
N SER A 179 -10.36 -18.08 -10.79
CA SER A 179 -11.24 -17.06 -10.21
C SER A 179 -11.16 -15.78 -11.02
N SER A 180 -12.31 -15.18 -11.33
CA SER A 180 -12.40 -13.94 -12.14
C SER A 180 -12.97 -12.75 -11.37
N ASP A 181 -13.49 -12.98 -10.17
CA ASP A 181 -14.25 -12.04 -9.36
C ASP A 181 -13.59 -11.71 -8.02
N LEU A 182 -12.47 -12.37 -7.68
CA LEU A 182 -11.71 -12.06 -6.47
C LEU A 182 -11.18 -10.63 -6.51
N ARG A 183 -11.38 -9.93 -5.40
CA ARG A 183 -10.97 -8.54 -5.22
C ARG A 183 -10.07 -8.40 -4.00
N VAL A 184 -9.15 -7.45 -4.07
CA VAL A 184 -8.21 -7.11 -3.00
C VAL A 184 -8.93 -6.20 -1.99
N GLN A 185 -8.95 -6.60 -0.72
CA GLN A 185 -9.70 -5.91 0.33
C GLN A 185 -8.89 -5.83 1.62
N ALA A 186 -9.10 -4.77 2.40
CA ALA A 186 -8.47 -4.60 3.70
C ALA A 186 -9.33 -5.17 4.82
N TYR A 187 -8.74 -5.86 5.79
CA TYR A 187 -9.41 -6.25 7.03
C TYR A 187 -8.66 -5.65 8.21
N PHE A 188 -9.36 -4.96 9.11
CA PHE A 188 -8.79 -4.51 10.37
C PHE A 188 -9.09 -5.52 11.46
N PHE A 189 -8.14 -5.72 12.37
CA PHE A 189 -8.24 -6.69 13.45
C PHE A 189 -7.42 -6.27 14.67
N GLY A 190 -7.34 -7.16 15.66
CA GLY A 190 -6.61 -6.95 16.90
C GLY A 190 -7.31 -5.96 17.84
N ASN A 191 -6.59 -5.60 18.90
CA ASN A 191 -7.12 -4.71 19.93
C ASN A 191 -7.48 -3.35 19.34
N ASN A 192 -8.73 -2.95 19.51
CA ASN A 192 -9.28 -1.67 19.00
C ASN A 192 -9.10 -1.48 17.48
N TRP A 193 -9.01 -2.57 16.70
CA TRP A 193 -8.92 -2.51 15.23
C TRP A 193 -7.68 -1.77 14.72
N LYS A 194 -6.58 -1.83 15.47
CA LYS A 194 -5.33 -1.11 15.19
C LYS A 194 -4.34 -1.89 14.33
N GLU A 195 -4.71 -3.09 13.90
CA GLU A 195 -3.93 -3.90 12.98
C GLU A 195 -4.73 -4.11 11.69
N SER A 196 -4.03 -4.38 10.59
CA SER A 196 -4.68 -4.60 9.30
C SER A 196 -3.95 -5.61 8.44
N ILE A 197 -4.69 -6.26 7.55
CA ILE A 197 -4.19 -7.24 6.60
C ILE A 197 -4.97 -7.11 5.30
N ILE A 198 -4.32 -7.41 4.18
CA ILE A 198 -4.97 -7.45 2.88
C ILE A 198 -5.32 -8.90 2.54
N TYR A 199 -6.52 -9.13 2.00
CA TYR A 199 -7.03 -10.45 1.64
C TYR A 199 -7.88 -10.39 0.37
N SER A 200 -8.20 -11.57 -0.17
CA SER A 200 -9.08 -11.69 -1.34
C SER A 200 -10.52 -12.05 -0.96
N ASN A 201 -11.51 -11.39 -1.57
CA ASN A 201 -12.90 -11.86 -1.50
C ASN A 201 -13.71 -11.40 -2.72
N PRO A 202 -14.74 -12.14 -3.16
CA PRO A 202 -15.55 -11.75 -4.32
C PRO A 202 -16.39 -10.48 -4.13
N ALA A 203 -16.65 -10.07 -2.90
CA ALA A 203 -17.48 -8.93 -2.58
C ALA A 203 -16.94 -7.65 -3.23
N LYS A 204 -17.82 -6.94 -3.93
CA LYS A 204 -17.48 -5.73 -4.68
C LYS A 204 -17.23 -4.52 -3.78
N ASP A 205 -17.88 -4.48 -2.63
CA ASP A 205 -17.86 -3.39 -1.67
C ASP A 205 -17.96 -3.93 -0.23
N THR A 206 -18.45 -3.13 0.73
CA THR A 206 -18.67 -3.56 2.12
C THR A 206 -20.03 -4.22 2.36
N THR A 207 -20.77 -4.57 1.31
CA THR A 207 -22.11 -5.14 1.39
C THR A 207 -22.13 -6.58 0.88
N GLY A 208 -23.05 -7.38 1.43
CA GLY A 208 -23.24 -8.77 1.02
C GLY A 208 -23.04 -9.76 2.17
N THR A 209 -22.94 -11.03 1.80
CA THR A 209 -22.74 -12.16 2.72
C THR A 209 -21.33 -12.72 2.57
N ASN A 210 -20.81 -13.38 3.61
CA ASN A 210 -19.49 -14.03 3.60
C ASN A 210 -18.32 -13.07 3.29
N LEU A 211 -18.43 -11.81 3.72
CA LEU A 211 -17.39 -10.79 3.52
C LEU A 211 -16.03 -11.17 4.11
N TRP A 212 -16.03 -12.03 5.13
CA TRP A 212 -14.86 -12.38 5.92
C TRP A 212 -14.25 -13.73 5.55
N ALA A 213 -14.72 -14.37 4.48
CA ALA A 213 -14.15 -15.63 4.00
C ALA A 213 -13.06 -15.36 2.96
N THR A 214 -11.93 -16.04 3.04
CA THR A 214 -10.83 -15.90 2.08
C THR A 214 -10.07 -17.19 1.83
N ASN A 215 -9.39 -17.25 0.70
CA ASN A 215 -8.33 -18.23 0.45
C ASN A 215 -6.99 -17.59 0.12
N LEU A 216 -6.90 -16.26 0.09
CA LEU A 216 -5.63 -15.55 -0.13
C LEU A 216 -5.50 -14.42 0.88
N VAL A 217 -4.33 -14.34 1.51
CA VAL A 217 -3.94 -13.23 2.37
C VAL A 217 -2.58 -12.71 1.94
N PHE A 218 -2.38 -11.42 2.03
CA PHE A 218 -1.14 -10.75 1.66
C PHE A 218 -0.31 -10.53 2.91
N ASN A 219 0.92 -11.02 2.88
CA ASN A 219 1.91 -10.75 3.90
C ASN A 219 2.66 -9.45 3.53
N HIS A 220 2.31 -8.38 4.24
CA HIS A 220 2.88 -7.05 4.01
C HIS A 220 4.35 -6.92 4.46
N GLU A 221 4.89 -7.90 5.18
CA GLU A 221 6.29 -7.91 5.60
C GLU A 221 7.22 -8.41 4.50
N ASN A 222 6.83 -9.45 3.78
CA ASN A 222 7.64 -10.03 2.69
C ASN A 222 7.09 -9.72 1.29
N GLY A 223 5.94 -9.04 1.20
CA GLY A 223 5.32 -8.65 -0.06
C GLY A 223 4.75 -9.81 -0.87
N LYS A 224 4.44 -10.95 -0.23
CA LYS A 224 3.94 -12.16 -0.90
C LYS A 224 2.52 -12.50 -0.49
N TRP A 225 1.79 -13.10 -1.43
CA TRP A 225 0.51 -13.72 -1.15
C TRP A 225 0.68 -15.13 -0.62
N TYR A 226 -0.21 -15.51 0.30
CA TYR A 226 -0.31 -16.83 0.89
C TYR A 226 -1.70 -17.39 0.57
N GLU A 227 -1.73 -18.60 0.02
CA GLU A 227 -2.94 -19.32 -0.32
C GLU A 227 -3.29 -20.33 0.77
N TYR A 228 -4.53 -20.26 1.26
CA TYR A 228 -5.08 -21.20 2.23
C TYR A 228 -5.52 -22.48 1.52
N ILE A 229 -4.90 -23.60 1.88
CA ILE A 229 -5.00 -24.88 1.15
C ILE A 229 -5.75 -25.97 1.90
N VAL A 230 -6.34 -25.65 3.06
CA VAL A 230 -7.07 -26.64 3.86
C VAL A 230 -8.24 -27.24 3.07
N LYS A 231 -8.25 -28.57 3.04
CA LYS A 231 -9.25 -29.37 2.34
C LYS A 231 -10.42 -29.65 3.28
N HIS A 232 -11.63 -29.58 2.74
CA HIS A 232 -12.82 -29.94 3.49
C HIS A 232 -12.83 -31.44 3.86
N PRO A 233 -13.25 -31.85 5.07
CA PRO A 233 -13.13 -33.25 5.52
C PRO A 233 -13.92 -34.27 4.69
N PHE A 234 -14.96 -33.81 3.99
CA PHE A 234 -15.94 -34.69 3.35
C PHE A 234 -15.92 -34.67 1.82
N ASN A 235 -15.12 -33.81 1.19
CA ASN A 235 -15.07 -33.70 -0.27
C ASN A 235 -13.73 -33.10 -0.75
N ASP A 236 -13.60 -32.86 -2.07
CA ASP A 236 -12.38 -32.29 -2.66
C ASP A 236 -12.31 -30.75 -2.67
N SER A 237 -13.28 -30.05 -2.10
CA SER A 237 -13.27 -28.58 -2.04
C SER A 237 -12.27 -28.05 -1.01
N ARG A 238 -11.96 -26.75 -1.11
CA ARG A 238 -11.16 -26.04 -0.12
C ARG A 238 -12.08 -25.33 0.87
N GLU A 239 -11.68 -25.34 2.13
CA GLU A 239 -12.29 -24.48 3.13
C GLU A 239 -11.81 -23.05 2.92
N SER A 240 -12.61 -22.08 3.35
CA SER A 240 -12.17 -20.69 3.40
C SER A 240 -11.70 -20.35 4.81
N PHE A 241 -10.59 -19.63 4.89
CA PHE A 241 -10.13 -19.01 6.13
C PHE A 241 -11.08 -17.86 6.51
N SER A 242 -11.41 -17.75 7.80
CA SER A 242 -12.31 -16.71 8.31
C SER A 242 -11.50 -15.58 8.94
N MET A 243 -11.55 -14.37 8.37
CA MET A 243 -10.83 -13.19 8.88
C MET A 243 -11.22 -12.84 10.33
N THR A 244 -12.41 -13.23 10.77
CA THR A 244 -12.86 -13.03 12.16
C THR A 244 -12.06 -13.81 13.19
N SER A 245 -11.34 -14.86 12.79
CA SER A 245 -10.40 -15.57 13.69
C SER A 245 -9.29 -14.64 14.19
N LEU A 246 -8.97 -13.59 13.42
CA LEU A 246 -7.92 -12.62 13.74
C LEU A 246 -8.34 -11.56 14.77
N ASN A 247 -9.64 -11.44 15.11
CA ASN A 247 -10.15 -10.33 15.92
C ASN A 247 -9.46 -10.16 17.28
N HIS A 248 -8.93 -11.25 17.83
CA HIS A 248 -8.23 -11.28 19.11
C HIS A 248 -6.76 -11.70 18.97
N MET A 249 -6.25 -11.74 17.74
CA MET A 249 -4.86 -12.04 17.43
C MET A 249 -4.08 -10.74 17.21
N THR A 250 -2.76 -10.87 17.22
CA THR A 250 -1.86 -9.85 16.68
C THR A 250 -1.31 -10.34 15.35
N TRP A 251 -0.80 -9.42 14.56
CA TRP A 251 -0.10 -9.72 13.32
C TRP A 251 1.07 -10.66 13.59
N THR A 252 1.81 -10.43 14.68
CA THR A 252 2.91 -11.32 15.10
C THR A 252 2.44 -12.76 15.27
N SER A 253 1.31 -13.00 15.94
CA SER A 253 0.82 -14.37 16.15
C SER A 253 0.21 -14.97 14.87
N PHE A 254 -0.46 -14.17 14.05
CA PHE A 254 -1.00 -14.67 12.77
C PHE A 254 0.10 -14.99 11.77
N LYS A 255 1.17 -14.21 11.74
CA LYS A 255 2.33 -14.48 10.89
C LYS A 255 2.94 -15.85 11.15
N GLU A 256 3.03 -16.27 12.41
CA GLU A 256 3.50 -17.61 12.75
C GLU A 256 2.60 -18.71 12.14
N GLU A 257 1.28 -18.46 12.05
CA GLU A 257 0.34 -19.38 11.38
C GLU A 257 0.60 -19.48 9.87
N LEU A 258 1.06 -18.40 9.21
CA LEU A 258 1.42 -18.45 7.79
C LEU A 258 2.60 -19.40 7.49
N ASN A 259 3.36 -19.80 8.51
CA ASN A 259 4.43 -20.80 8.39
C ASN A 259 3.92 -22.25 8.49
N ASP A 260 2.65 -22.47 8.85
CA ASP A 260 2.04 -23.80 8.87
C ASP A 260 1.77 -24.28 7.43
N ALA A 261 2.72 -25.04 6.89
CA ALA A 261 2.64 -25.61 5.55
C ALA A 261 1.48 -26.61 5.35
N ALA A 262 0.80 -27.05 6.42
CA ALA A 262 -0.42 -27.84 6.29
C ALA A 262 -1.65 -26.98 5.96
N LYS A 263 -1.57 -25.67 6.22
CA LYS A 263 -2.67 -24.71 6.02
C LYS A 263 -2.40 -23.70 4.93
N TRP A 264 -1.16 -23.23 4.81
CA TRP A 264 -0.79 -22.11 3.95
C TRP A 264 0.36 -22.49 3.01
N GLN A 265 0.31 -21.92 1.81
CA GLN A 265 1.43 -21.97 0.86
C GLN A 265 1.69 -20.60 0.27
N VAL A 266 2.97 -20.29 0.01
CA VAL A 266 3.36 -19.04 -0.65
C VAL A 266 2.98 -19.11 -2.13
N VAL A 267 2.45 -18.02 -2.67
CA VAL A 267 2.21 -17.83 -4.10
C VAL A 267 3.50 -17.30 -4.73
N GLU A 268 4.28 -18.18 -5.36
CA GLU A 268 5.59 -17.87 -5.97
C GLU A 268 5.52 -17.26 -7.38
#